data_AF-A0A376MJD1-F1
#
_entry.id   AF-A0A376MJD1-F1
#
_cell.length_a   1.000
_cell.length_b   1.000
_cell.length_c   1.000
_cell.angle_alpha   90.00
_cell.angle_beta   90.00
_cell.angle_gamma   90.00
#
_symmetry.space_group_name_H-M   'P 1'
#
loop_
_entity.id
_entity.type
_entity.pdbx_description
1 polymer ?
#
loop_
_entity_poly.entity_id
_entity_poly.type
_entity_poly.pdbx_seq_one_letter_code
_entity_poly.pdbx_strand_id
1 'polypeptide(L)' 'MEQALHQAGFETRILRGLDELGWDAAGQLIDGEGRLVNCVWKTWAWETAFDQIREVSDREFAAVPIRTGHPQK' A
#
# COMPACT_ATOMS: atom_id res chain seq x y z
N MET A 1 17.95 -4.68 0.53
CA MET A 1 17.07 -5.30 1.55
C MET A 1 16.49 -6.61 1.06
N GLU A 2 15.90 -6.65 -0.13
CA GLU A 2 15.37 -7.89 -0.76
C GLU A 2 16.30 -9.11 -0.63
N GLN A 3 17.58 -8.98 -1.01
CA GLN A 3 18.53 -10.08 -0.90
C GLN A 3 18.71 -10.61 0.54
N ALA A 4 18.67 -9.73 1.55
CA ALA A 4 18.77 -10.13 2.95
C ALA A 4 17.50 -10.86 3.41
N LEU A 5 16.32 -10.45 2.93
CA LEU A 5 15.05 -11.14 3.18
C LEU A 5 15.05 -12.53 2.54
N HIS A 6 15.53 -12.66 1.30
CA HIS A 6 15.68 -13.97 0.65
C HIS A 6 16.66 -14.88 1.40
N GLN A 7 17.79 -14.34 1.88
CA GLN A 7 18.74 -15.12 2.70
C GLN A 7 18.14 -15.56 4.04
N ALA A 8 17.20 -14.80 4.58
CA ALA A 8 16.46 -15.16 5.79
C ALA A 8 15.26 -16.10 5.50
N GLY A 9 15.07 -16.54 4.25
CA GLY A 9 14.02 -17.50 3.87
C GLY A 9 12.65 -16.89 3.60
N PHE A 10 12.55 -15.57 3.41
CA PHE A 10 11.30 -14.91 3.05
C PHE A 10 11.18 -14.79 1.53
N GLU A 11 9.98 -15.08 1.01
CA GLU A 11 9.61 -14.66 -0.35
C GLU A 11 9.28 -13.17 -0.36
N THR A 12 9.67 -12.46 -1.41
CA THR A 12 9.38 -11.03 -1.53
C THR A 12 9.00 -10.64 -2.95
N ARG A 13 8.33 -9.49 -3.08
CA ARG A 13 8.04 -8.83 -4.35
C ARG A 13 8.35 -7.35 -4.22
N ILE A 14 9.09 -6.78 -5.17
CA ILE A 14 9.29 -5.34 -5.27
C ILE A 14 8.09 -4.72 -5.99
N LEU A 15 7.41 -3.79 -5.32
CA LEU A 15 6.40 -2.93 -5.92
C LEU A 15 7.01 -1.56 -6.25
N ARG A 16 6.84 -1.09 -7.49
CA ARG A 16 7.31 0.22 -7.95
C ARG A 16 6.11 1.15 -8.14
N GLY A 17 5.96 2.14 -7.26
CA GLY A 17 4.75 2.95 -7.21
C GLY A 17 3.59 2.20 -6.54
N LEU A 18 2.36 2.62 -6.83
CA LEU A 18 1.14 2.06 -6.24
C LEU A 18 0.19 1.45 -7.29
N ASP A 19 0.55 1.49 -8.57
CA ASP A 19 -0.34 1.09 -9.68
C ASP A 19 -0.67 -0.41 -9.68
N GLU A 20 0.25 -1.23 -9.15
CA GLU A 20 0.06 -2.68 -9.00
C GLU A 20 -0.78 -3.06 -7.77
N LEU A 21 -1.15 -2.12 -6.91
CA LEU A 21 -2.00 -2.39 -5.75
C LEU A 21 -3.47 -2.21 -6.11
N GLY A 22 -4.29 -3.14 -5.63
CA GLY A 22 -5.73 -3.09 -5.78
C GLY A 22 -6.46 -3.67 -4.58
N TRP A 23 -7.78 -3.68 -4.65
CA TRP A 23 -8.64 -4.34 -3.68
C TRP A 23 -9.44 -5.45 -4.35
N ASP A 24 -9.57 -6.57 -3.66
CA ASP A 24 -10.48 -7.62 -4.07
C ASP A 24 -11.95 -7.28 -3.71
N ALA A 25 -12.88 -8.17 -4.08
CA ALA A 25 -14.30 -8.00 -3.82
C ALA A 25 -14.66 -7.99 -2.32
N ALA A 26 -13.79 -8.52 -1.46
CA ALA A 26 -13.96 -8.49 0.00
C ALA A 26 -13.31 -7.27 0.66
N GLY A 27 -12.68 -6.38 -0.13
CA GLY A 27 -11.97 -5.19 0.35
C GLY A 27 -10.58 -5.48 0.90
N GLN A 28 -9.99 -6.64 0.59
CA GLN A 28 -8.63 -6.98 0.99
C GLN A 28 -7.61 -6.39 0.01
N LEU A 29 -6.48 -5.91 0.52
CA LEU A 29 -5.41 -5.35 -0.30
C LEU A 29 -4.65 -6.47 -1.01
N ILE A 30 -4.58 -6.40 -2.34
CA ILE A 30 -3.92 -7.37 -3.22
C ILE A 30 -2.85 -6.71 -4.10
N ASP A 31 -1.83 -7.48 -4.48
CA ASP A 31 -0.84 -7.10 -5.48
C ASP A 31 -1.34 -7.39 -6.92
N GLY A 32 -0.51 -7.06 -7.93
CA GLY A 32 -0.84 -7.23 -9.34
C GLY A 32 -1.00 -8.70 -9.78
N GLU A 33 -0.65 -9.67 -8.94
CA GLU A 33 -0.86 -11.10 -9.15
C GLU A 33 -2.06 -11.63 -8.35
N GLY A 34 -2.81 -10.76 -7.68
CA GLY A 34 -3.96 -11.13 -6.86
C GLY A 34 -3.57 -11.73 -5.50
N ARG A 35 -2.31 -11.61 -5.07
CA ARG A 35 -1.86 -12.11 -3.77
C ARG A 35 -2.13 -11.09 -2.69
N LEU A 36 -2.55 -11.56 -1.52
CA LEU A 36 -2.82 -10.69 -0.37
C LEU A 36 -1.54 -10.01 0.12
N VAL A 37 -1.60 -8.70 0.28
CA VAL A 37 -0.51 -7.89 0.84
C VAL A 37 -0.69 -7.83 2.36
N ASN A 38 0.02 -8.70 3.09
CA ASN A 38 -0.08 -8.82 4.54
C ASN A 38 1.15 -8.29 5.33
N CYS A 39 2.29 -8.11 4.66
CA CYS A 39 3.53 -7.64 5.27
C CYS A 39 4.28 -6.75 4.27
N VAL A 40 4.69 -5.56 4.71
CA VAL A 40 5.34 -4.56 3.84
C VAL A 40 6.63 -4.06 4.48
N TRP A 41 7.72 -4.18 3.73
CA TRP A 41 8.92 -3.38 3.95
C TRP A 41 8.91 -2.20 2.97
N LYS A 42 8.98 -0.98 3.49
CA LYS A 42 8.81 0.25 2.70
C LYS A 42 10.06 1.11 2.67
N THR A 43 10.29 1.74 1.53
CA THR A 43 11.26 2.83 1.36
C THR A 43 10.64 4.21 1.61
N TRP A 44 9.31 4.32 1.53
CA TRP A 44 8.57 5.55 1.80
C TRP A 44 8.59 5.94 3.27
N ALA A 45 8.82 7.23 3.54
CA ALA A 45 8.70 7.79 4.88
C ALA A 45 7.24 7.80 5.35
N TRP A 46 7.03 7.75 6.67
CA TRP A 46 5.68 7.85 7.23
C TRP A 46 5.05 9.23 7.00
N GLU A 47 5.84 10.31 7.01
CA GLU A 47 5.32 11.67 6.74
C GLU A 47 4.61 11.77 5.39
N THR A 48 5.08 11.07 4.35
CA THR A 48 4.40 11.06 3.03
C THR A 48 2.97 10.50 3.12
N ALA A 49 2.73 9.50 3.98
CA ALA A 49 1.39 8.99 4.22
C ALA A 49 0.56 9.97 5.08
N PHE A 50 1.17 10.67 6.02
CA PHE A 50 0.47 11.68 6.83
C PHE A 50 0.11 12.94 6.03
N ASP A 51 0.93 13.34 5.05
CA ASP A 51 0.62 14.45 4.16
C ASP A 51 -0.69 14.20 3.39
N GLN A 52 -0.95 12.96 2.97
CA GLN A 52 -2.24 12.60 2.36
C GLN A 52 -3.43 12.80 3.33
N ILE A 53 -3.25 12.47 4.62
CA ILE A 53 -4.29 12.68 5.62
C ILE A 53 -4.52 14.18 5.83
N ARG A 54 -3.45 14.99 5.86
CA ARG A 54 -3.52 16.45 6.02
C ARG A 54 -4.23 17.10 4.83
N GLU A 55 -3.88 16.71 3.61
CA GLU A 55 -4.53 17.18 2.37
C GLU A 55 -6.05 16.92 2.35
N VAL A 56 -6.51 15.84 2.99
CA VAL A 56 -7.93 15.51 3.08
C VAL A 56 -8.60 16.10 4.33
N SER A 57 -7.86 16.25 5.43
CA SER A 57 -8.37 16.79 6.70
C SER A 57 -8.69 18.29 6.63
N ASP A 58 -8.06 19.05 5.75
CA ASP A 58 -8.46 20.43 5.44
C ASP A 58 -9.87 20.52 4.78
N ARG A 59 -10.51 19.39 4.50
CA ARG A 59 -11.88 19.30 3.97
C ARG A 59 -12.91 18.60 4.86
N GLU A 60 -12.54 17.74 5.83
CA GLU A 60 -13.45 17.25 6.89
C GLU A 60 -12.71 16.30 7.87
N PHE A 61 -12.88 16.52 9.19
CA PHE A 61 -12.33 15.69 10.28
C PHE A 61 -13.09 14.35 10.45
N ALA A 62 -13.07 13.50 9.43
CA ALA A 62 -13.49 12.10 9.56
C ALA A 62 -12.40 11.21 8.98
N ALA A 63 -12.09 10.11 9.67
CA ALA A 63 -11.01 9.18 9.33
C ALA A 63 -10.90 8.95 7.82
N VAL A 64 -9.82 9.45 7.23
CA VAL A 64 -9.65 9.54 5.79
C VAL A 64 -9.45 8.14 5.21
N PRO A 65 -10.19 7.72 4.16
CA PRO A 65 -9.90 6.47 3.48
C PRO A 65 -8.51 6.54 2.87
N ILE A 66 -7.60 5.66 3.29
CA ILE A 66 -6.30 5.49 2.63
C ILE A 66 -6.60 4.98 1.22
N ARG A 67 -6.45 5.85 0.21
CA ARG A 67 -6.68 5.46 -1.20
C ARG A 67 -5.47 4.70 -1.73
N THR A 68 -5.52 3.38 -1.73
CA THR A 68 -4.57 2.52 -2.44
C THR A 68 -5.17 1.97 -3.74
N GLY A 69 -4.92 2.63 -4.87
CA GLY A 69 -5.45 2.20 -6.18
C GLY A 69 -6.65 3.01 -6.65
N HIS A 70 -6.92 2.95 -7.97
CA HIS A 70 -8.01 3.70 -8.59
C HIS A 70 -9.38 3.12 -8.18
N PRO A 71 -10.35 3.96 -7.75
CA PRO A 71 -11.73 3.51 -7.64
C PRO A 71 -12.23 3.14 -9.04
N GLN A 72 -12.62 1.87 -9.24
CA GLN A 72 -13.23 1.43 -10.49
C GLN A 72 -14.49 2.24 -10.80
N LYS A 73 -14.70 2.45 -12.11
CA LYS A 73 -15.82 3.19 -12.71
C LYS A 73 -17.18 2.55 -12.41
#